data_AF-A0A5P1E4Y3-F1
#
_entry.id   AF-A0A5P1E4Y3-F1
#
_cell.length_a   1.000
_cell.length_b   1.000
_cell.length_c   1.000
_cell.angle_alpha   90.00
_cell.angle_beta   90.00
_cell.angle_gamma   90.00
#
_symmetry.space_group_name_H-M   'P 1'
#
loop_
_entity.id
_entity.type
_entity.pdbx_description
1 polymer ?
#
loop_
_entity_poly.entity_id
_entity_poly.type
_entity_poly.pdbx_seq_one_letter_code
_entity_poly.pdbx_strand_id
1 'polypeptide(L)'
;MPTGAVPDFKHLVMSVLVVSREVEDDERIWGCHGGVRVAEYVKQNLFSNLINHPKFRSDTKSAIAEAYSHTDSEFLKSETTQNKDAGSTASTAILVGDKLLVANVGDSRVVMCKGGKAVAVSRDHKPDQTDERQRIEDAGGFVLWAGTWRIGGVLAVSRAFGDRLLKQYVVADPEITEAVAMVKHIENPEEAAKKLMQEASQRGSVDNVQCVI
;
A
#
# COMPACT_ATOMS: atom_id res chain seq x y z
N MET A 1 39.19 2.33 24.02
CA MET A 1 38.31 1.76 22.97
C MET A 1 36.89 2.18 23.32
N PRO A 2 36.18 2.97 22.50
CA PRO A 2 34.79 3.28 22.79
C PRO A 2 33.96 2.04 22.50
N THR A 3 33.28 1.55 23.53
CA THR A 3 32.27 0.50 23.48
C THR A 3 31.16 0.91 22.51
N GLY A 4 30.92 0.08 21.49
CA GLY A 4 29.82 0.27 20.55
C GLY A 4 28.50 0.30 21.30
N ALA A 5 27.89 1.48 21.37
CA ALA A 5 26.54 1.65 21.86
C ALA A 5 25.60 0.87 20.93
N VAL A 6 24.89 -0.11 21.49
CA VAL A 6 23.72 -0.71 20.84
C VAL A 6 22.67 0.40 20.74
N PRO A 7 22.16 0.74 19.53
CA PRO A 7 21.19 1.83 19.40
C PRO A 7 19.91 1.51 20.17
N ASP A 8 19.46 2.45 21.01
CA ASP A 8 18.22 2.34 21.78
C ASP A 8 17.01 2.40 20.82
N PHE A 9 16.23 1.32 20.74
CA PHE A 9 15.09 1.15 19.81
C PHE A 9 13.79 1.83 20.29
N LYS A 10 13.84 2.64 21.36
CA LYS A 10 12.65 3.07 22.13
C LYS A 10 11.68 4.05 21.47
N HIS A 11 11.94 4.58 20.27
CA HIS A 11 11.06 5.56 19.62
C HIS A 11 10.68 5.23 18.18
N LEU A 12 10.89 3.99 17.73
CA LEU A 12 10.45 3.54 16.41
C LEU A 12 9.18 2.69 16.56
N VAL A 13 8.02 3.33 16.69
CA VAL A 13 6.74 2.63 16.51
C VAL A 13 6.52 2.50 15.01
N MET A 14 7.21 1.56 14.38
CA MET A 14 7.01 1.29 12.96
C MET A 14 5.85 0.31 12.79
N SER A 15 4.63 0.84 12.80
CA SER A 15 3.47 0.10 12.36
C SER A 15 3.44 0.10 10.84
N VAL A 16 4.26 -0.70 10.15
CA VAL A 16 4.01 -0.96 8.72
C VAL A 16 2.73 -1.76 8.64
N LEU A 17 1.63 -1.02 8.53
CA LEU A 17 0.37 -1.58 8.15
C LEU A 17 0.48 -1.90 6.67
N VAL A 18 0.86 -3.13 6.30
CA VAL A 18 0.39 -3.64 5.01
C VAL A 18 -1.10 -3.88 5.23
N VAL A 19 -1.97 -3.11 4.58
CA VAL A 19 -3.40 -3.47 4.55
C VAL A 19 -3.51 -4.73 3.71
N SER A 20 -3.31 -5.88 4.38
CA SER A 20 -3.44 -7.22 3.86
C SER A 20 -4.10 -8.01 5.00
N ARG A 21 -5.44 -8.16 4.93
CA ARG A 21 -6.25 -8.69 6.04
C ARG A 21 -6.16 -10.21 6.11
N GLU A 22 -5.65 -10.76 7.21
CA GLU A 22 -5.88 -12.16 7.59
C GLU A 22 -7.37 -12.40 7.85
N VAL A 23 -8.11 -12.83 6.82
CA VAL A 23 -9.33 -13.64 6.93
C VAL A 23 -9.32 -14.59 5.73
N GLU A 24 -9.56 -15.87 6.00
CA GLU A 24 -9.49 -16.99 5.04
C GLU A 24 -10.26 -16.70 3.72
N ASP A 25 -9.60 -17.04 2.62
CA ASP A 25 -10.17 -17.46 1.32
C ASP A 25 -10.81 -16.47 0.31
N ASP A 26 -10.77 -15.14 0.47
CA ASP A 26 -11.28 -14.22 -0.58
C ASP A 26 -10.22 -13.26 -1.16
N GLU A 27 -9.86 -13.43 -2.44
CA GLU A 27 -8.87 -12.61 -3.18
C GLU A 27 -9.19 -11.11 -3.12
N ARG A 28 -10.47 -10.75 -3.05
CA ARG A 28 -10.95 -9.36 -3.05
C ARG A 28 -10.64 -8.62 -1.75
N ILE A 29 -10.35 -9.34 -0.66
CA ILE A 29 -10.07 -8.79 0.67
C ILE A 29 -8.62 -8.28 0.76
N TRP A 30 -7.71 -8.90 0.01
CA TRP A 30 -6.27 -8.58 0.05
C TRP A 30 -5.86 -7.49 -0.94
N GLY A 31 -6.82 -6.89 -1.65
CA GLY A 31 -6.53 -6.12 -2.86
C GLY A 31 -5.76 -6.95 -3.90
N CYS A 32 -5.91 -8.28 -3.83
CA CYS A 32 -5.26 -9.22 -4.72
C CYS A 32 -6.15 -9.52 -5.92
N HIS A 33 -5.49 -9.90 -7.01
CA HIS A 33 -6.14 -10.46 -8.18
C HIS A 33 -5.23 -11.53 -8.78
N GLY A 34 -5.82 -12.65 -9.22
CA GLY A 34 -5.06 -13.78 -9.76
C GLY A 34 -4.38 -14.65 -8.69
N GLY A 35 -4.70 -14.44 -7.41
CA GLY A 35 -4.23 -15.21 -6.26
C GLY A 35 -3.55 -14.36 -5.17
N VAL A 36 -3.37 -14.94 -3.98
CA VAL A 36 -2.85 -14.24 -2.78
C VAL A 36 -1.32 -14.15 -2.68
N ARG A 37 -0.58 -14.85 -3.54
CA ARG A 37 0.88 -15.03 -3.43
C ARG A 37 1.66 -13.71 -3.40
N VAL A 38 1.21 -12.72 -4.18
CA VAL A 38 1.87 -11.41 -4.25
C VAL A 38 1.70 -10.66 -2.92
N ALA A 39 0.49 -10.63 -2.35
CA ALA A 39 0.26 -10.02 -1.04
C ALA A 39 1.06 -10.70 0.07
N GLU A 40 1.10 -12.04 0.08
CA GLU A 40 1.89 -12.79 1.06
C GLU A 40 3.38 -12.44 0.96
N TYR A 41 3.90 -12.39 -0.27
CA TYR A 41 5.29 -11.99 -0.50
C TYR A 41 5.56 -10.55 -0.04
N VAL A 42 4.69 -9.60 -0.38
CA VAL A 42 4.80 -8.20 0.05
C VAL A 42 4.75 -8.10 1.58
N LYS A 43 3.81 -8.79 2.24
CA LYS A 43 3.68 -8.84 3.70
C LYS A 43 4.96 -9.35 4.37
N GLN A 44 5.59 -10.37 3.80
CA GLN A 44 6.79 -10.99 4.37
C GLN A 44 8.07 -10.17 4.15
N ASN A 45 8.19 -9.47 3.01
CA ASN A 45 9.47 -8.92 2.57
C ASN A 45 9.54 -7.38 2.61
N LEU A 46 8.43 -6.67 2.36
CA LEU A 46 8.44 -5.20 2.20
C LEU A 46 8.95 -4.48 3.47
N PHE A 47 8.50 -4.92 4.64
CA PHE A 47 8.95 -4.37 5.91
C PHE A 47 10.46 -4.52 6.09
N SER A 48 10.98 -5.74 5.92
CA SER A 48 12.40 -6.03 6.06
C SER A 48 13.25 -5.21 5.09
N ASN A 49 12.80 -5.11 3.83
CA ASN A 49 13.47 -4.31 2.80
C ASN A 49 13.52 -2.82 3.15
N LEU A 50 12.44 -2.29 3.74
CA LEU A 50 12.36 -0.91 4.17
C LEU A 50 13.24 -0.60 5.38
N ILE A 51 13.16 -1.39 6.46
CA ILE A 51 13.88 -1.09 7.71
C ILE A 51 15.40 -1.20 7.56
N ASN A 52 15.84 -2.08 6.68
CA ASN A 52 17.25 -2.31 6.39
C ASN A 52 17.77 -1.38 5.29
N HIS A 53 16.91 -0.53 4.71
CA HIS A 53 17.30 0.37 3.64
C HIS A 53 18.29 1.43 4.17
N PRO A 54 19.45 1.66 3.53
CA PRO A 54 20.45 2.60 4.04
C PRO A 54 19.95 4.04 4.16
N LYS A 55 18.95 4.40 3.33
CA LYS A 55 18.30 5.72 3.38
C LYS A 55 17.13 5.82 4.36
N PHE A 56 16.75 4.74 5.06
CA PHE A 56 15.52 4.71 5.86
C PHE A 56 15.38 5.90 6.84
N ARG A 57 16.50 6.31 7.46
CA ARG A 57 16.53 7.45 8.40
C ARG A 57 16.87 8.79 7.75
N SER A 58 17.67 8.81 6.69
CA SER A 58 18.15 10.06 6.07
C SER A 58 17.20 10.59 5.00
N ASP A 59 16.57 9.70 4.25
CA ASP A 59 15.59 9.99 3.20
C ASP A 59 14.55 8.86 3.14
N THR A 60 13.61 8.91 4.08
CA THR A 60 12.58 7.87 4.23
C THR A 60 11.69 7.77 2.99
N LYS A 61 11.41 8.86 2.27
CA LYS A 61 10.57 8.81 1.06
C LYS A 61 11.26 8.03 -0.06
N SER A 62 12.54 8.32 -0.32
CA SER A 62 13.32 7.50 -1.26
C SER A 62 13.48 6.06 -0.80
N ALA A 63 13.70 5.82 0.50
CA ALA A 63 13.77 4.47 1.03
C ALA A 63 12.49 3.65 0.81
N ILE A 64 11.32 4.29 0.94
CA ILE A 64 10.02 3.67 0.66
C ILE A 64 9.91 3.31 -0.82
N ALA A 65 10.15 4.27 -1.72
CA ALA A 65 10.04 4.03 -3.16
C ALA A 65 11.01 2.92 -3.62
N GLU A 66 12.25 2.97 -3.15
CA GLU A 66 13.28 1.95 -3.46
C GLU A 66 12.91 0.58 -2.86
N ALA A 67 12.36 0.53 -1.63
CA ALA A 67 11.91 -0.73 -1.03
C ALA A 67 10.72 -1.35 -1.76
N TYR A 68 9.76 -0.55 -2.23
CA TYR A 68 8.65 -1.00 -3.07
C TYR A 68 9.17 -1.59 -4.38
N SER A 69 9.98 -0.82 -5.11
CA SER A 69 10.57 -1.26 -6.38
C SER A 69 11.42 -2.53 -6.21
N HIS A 70 12.20 -2.62 -5.12
CA HIS A 70 13.04 -3.77 -4.84
C HIS A 70 12.20 -5.02 -4.53
N THR A 71 11.19 -4.89 -3.66
CA THR A 71 10.30 -5.99 -3.29
C THR A 71 9.56 -6.54 -4.50
N ASP A 72 9.04 -5.65 -5.36
CA ASP A 72 8.37 -6.03 -6.61
C ASP A 72 9.32 -6.76 -7.57
N SER A 73 10.54 -6.22 -7.76
CA SER A 73 11.54 -6.82 -8.64
C SER A 73 11.97 -8.21 -8.17
N GLU A 74 12.16 -8.41 -6.86
CA GLU A 74 12.54 -9.70 -6.30
C GLU A 74 11.41 -10.73 -6.41
N PHE A 75 10.16 -10.32 -6.17
CA PHE A 75 8.99 -11.17 -6.44
C PHE A 75 8.97 -11.62 -7.91
N LEU A 76 9.06 -10.67 -8.85
CA LEU A 76 9.04 -10.95 -10.28
C LEU A 76 10.24 -11.76 -10.77
N LYS A 77 11.38 -11.79 -10.09
CA LYS A 77 12.49 -12.71 -10.41
C LYS A 77 12.27 -14.11 -9.86
N SER A 78 11.69 -14.21 -8.67
CA SER A 78 11.45 -15.50 -7.99
C SER A 78 10.37 -16.35 -8.68
N GLU A 79 9.36 -15.70 -9.27
CA GLU A 79 8.23 -16.35 -9.94
C GLU A 79 8.61 -16.81 -11.37
N THR A 80 9.40 -17.86 -11.54
CA THR A 80 9.83 -18.30 -12.90
C THR A 80 8.90 -19.33 -13.55
N THR A 81 7.88 -19.84 -12.84
CA THR A 81 7.27 -21.14 -13.21
C THR A 81 5.74 -21.22 -13.19
N GLN A 82 4.99 -20.13 -12.89
CA GLN A 82 3.53 -20.19 -12.89
C GLN A 82 2.91 -19.29 -13.97
N ASN A 83 2.15 -19.90 -14.90
CA ASN A 83 1.35 -19.24 -15.94
C ASN A 83 0.16 -18.40 -15.38
N LYS A 84 0.19 -18.01 -14.11
CA LYS A 84 -0.88 -17.25 -13.46
C LYS A 84 -0.33 -15.90 -13.06
N ASP A 85 -0.57 -14.90 -13.93
CA ASP A 85 -0.32 -13.51 -13.62
C ASP A 85 -1.16 -13.11 -12.40
N ALA A 86 -0.51 -12.55 -11.40
CA ALA A 86 -1.14 -12.14 -10.15
C ALA A 86 -0.56 -10.80 -9.72
N GLY A 87 -1.37 -10.01 -9.02
CA GLY A 87 -0.95 -8.74 -8.46
C GLY A 87 -1.64 -8.45 -7.13
N SER A 88 -1.14 -7.41 -6.46
CA SER A 88 -1.68 -6.95 -5.19
C SER A 88 -1.50 -5.45 -5.02
N THR A 89 -2.55 -4.79 -4.54
CA THR A 89 -2.44 -3.42 -4.02
C THR A 89 -1.71 -3.41 -2.69
N ALA A 90 -1.16 -2.27 -2.31
CA ALA A 90 -0.59 -2.11 -0.99
C ALA A 90 -0.67 -0.65 -0.55
N SER A 91 -1.24 -0.46 0.62
CA SER A 91 -1.13 0.79 1.36
C SER A 91 -0.29 0.55 2.60
N THR A 92 0.73 1.39 2.84
CA THR A 92 1.53 1.39 4.06
C THR A 92 1.44 2.71 4.80
N ALA A 93 1.36 2.64 6.12
CA ALA A 93 1.53 3.75 7.03
C ALA A 93 2.87 3.55 7.74
N ILE A 94 3.71 4.58 7.82
CA ILE A 94 5.08 4.49 8.32
C ILE A 94 5.34 5.67 9.24
N LEU A 95 5.50 5.40 10.52
CA LEU A 95 5.82 6.41 11.53
C LEU A 95 7.32 6.39 11.82
N VAL A 96 8.02 7.46 11.48
CA VAL A 96 9.44 7.67 11.77
C VAL A 96 9.59 8.93 12.62
N GLY A 97 9.90 8.74 13.91
CA GLY A 97 9.84 9.81 14.89
C GLY A 97 8.39 10.30 15.05
N ASP A 98 8.14 11.56 14.70
CA ASP A 98 6.84 12.22 14.73
C ASP A 98 6.18 12.35 13.34
N LYS A 99 6.80 11.80 12.30
CA LYS A 99 6.33 11.89 10.91
C LYS A 99 5.60 10.64 10.49
N LEU A 100 4.33 10.78 10.15
CA LEU A 100 3.53 9.74 9.51
C LEU A 100 3.59 9.89 7.99
N LEU A 101 4.22 8.92 7.33
CA LEU A 101 4.24 8.77 5.88
C LEU A 101 3.25 7.70 5.47
N VAL A 102 2.45 7.98 4.45
CA VAL A 102 1.52 7.04 3.85
C VAL A 102 1.95 6.78 2.42
N ALA A 103 2.17 5.53 2.06
CA ALA A 103 2.57 5.13 0.71
C ALA A 103 1.53 4.18 0.12
N ASN A 104 1.03 4.46 -1.08
CA ASN A 104 -0.03 3.66 -1.70
C ASN A 104 0.34 3.22 -3.12
N VAL A 105 -0.03 1.97 -3.46
CA VAL A 105 -0.17 1.48 -4.83
C VAL A 105 -1.50 0.75 -4.94
N GLY A 106 -2.27 1.04 -5.98
CA GLY A 106 -3.58 0.44 -6.21
C GLY A 106 -4.73 1.26 -5.65
N ASP A 107 -5.89 0.64 -5.49
CA ASP A 107 -7.16 1.27 -5.11
C ASP A 107 -7.60 1.00 -3.67
N SER A 108 -6.70 0.44 -2.85
CA SER A 108 -6.83 0.52 -1.41
C SER A 108 -6.62 1.95 -0.92
N ARG A 109 -7.29 2.30 0.19
CA ARG A 109 -7.28 3.67 0.72
C ARG A 109 -6.99 3.70 2.21
N VAL A 110 -6.00 4.52 2.57
CA VAL A 110 -5.72 4.92 3.95
C VAL A 110 -6.53 6.15 4.31
N VAL A 111 -7.25 6.06 5.43
CA VAL A 111 -8.08 7.11 5.99
C VAL A 111 -7.65 7.35 7.43
N MET A 112 -7.40 8.61 7.78
CA MET A 112 -7.02 9.04 9.11
C MET A 112 -8.18 9.77 9.80
N CYS A 113 -8.38 9.54 11.09
CA CYS A 113 -9.31 10.33 11.90
C CYS A 113 -8.62 11.59 12.44
N LYS A 114 -9.04 12.78 11.99
CA LYS A 114 -8.53 14.08 12.47
C LYS A 114 -9.67 14.88 13.08
N GLY A 115 -9.65 15.03 14.41
CA GLY A 115 -10.68 15.78 15.15
C GLY A 115 -12.07 15.18 15.00
N GLY A 116 -12.18 13.85 15.02
CA GLY A 116 -13.45 13.13 14.85
C GLY A 116 -13.95 13.06 13.39
N LYS A 117 -13.17 13.54 12.42
CA LYS A 117 -13.50 13.48 10.98
C LYS A 117 -12.57 12.51 10.26
N ALA A 118 -13.14 11.66 9.41
CA ALA A 118 -12.39 10.82 8.49
C ALA A 118 -11.79 11.67 7.35
N VAL A 119 -10.48 11.56 7.14
CA VAL A 119 -9.72 12.27 6.11
C VAL A 119 -8.92 11.25 5.32
N ALA A 120 -9.15 11.15 4.01
CA ALA A 120 -8.32 10.32 3.14
C ALA A 120 -6.89 10.90 3.09
N VAL A 121 -5.90 10.05 3.33
CA VAL A 121 -4.46 10.41 3.32
C VAL A 121 -3.68 9.65 2.24
N SER A 122 -4.41 9.07 1.30
CA SER A 122 -3.90 8.41 0.09
C SER A 122 -4.91 8.60 -1.03
N ARG A 123 -4.44 8.49 -2.27
CA ARG A 123 -5.25 8.51 -3.48
C ARG A 123 -5.27 7.12 -4.10
N ASP A 124 -6.45 6.66 -4.52
CA ASP A 124 -6.60 5.43 -5.29
C ASP A 124 -5.95 5.60 -6.65
N HIS A 125 -5.30 4.56 -7.17
CA HIS A 125 -4.69 4.54 -8.49
C HIS A 125 -5.61 3.86 -9.51
N LYS A 126 -6.50 4.65 -10.12
CA LYS A 126 -7.47 4.18 -11.11
C LYS A 126 -7.02 4.54 -12.53
N PRO A 127 -7.18 3.64 -13.52
CA PRO A 127 -6.69 3.89 -14.89
C PRO A 127 -7.26 5.12 -15.60
N ASP A 128 -8.41 5.66 -15.16
CA ASP A 128 -9.04 6.84 -15.77
C ASP A 128 -8.62 8.19 -15.19
N GLN A 129 -7.83 8.17 -14.12
CA GLN A 129 -7.23 9.40 -13.60
C GLN A 129 -6.29 9.99 -14.65
N THR A 130 -6.35 11.31 -14.85
CA THR A 130 -5.67 11.97 -15.97
C THR A 130 -4.17 11.68 -16.02
N ASP A 131 -3.49 11.72 -14.87
CA ASP A 131 -2.06 11.45 -14.76
C ASP A 131 -1.71 9.98 -14.95
N GLU A 132 -2.49 9.06 -14.36
CA GLU A 132 -2.29 7.63 -14.55
C GLU A 132 -2.58 7.19 -15.98
N ARG A 133 -3.66 7.69 -16.57
CA ARG A 133 -4.03 7.44 -17.96
C ARG A 133 -2.93 7.90 -18.91
N GLN A 134 -2.43 9.13 -18.73
CA GLN A 134 -1.35 9.66 -19.54
C GLN A 134 -0.10 8.77 -19.42
N ARG A 135 0.29 8.37 -18.21
CA ARG A 135 1.43 7.46 -17.99
C ARG A 135 1.26 6.12 -18.71
N ILE A 136 0.05 5.55 -18.69
CA ILE A 136 -0.26 4.29 -19.37
C ILE A 136 -0.18 4.45 -20.90
N GLU A 137 -0.77 5.51 -21.44
CA GLU A 137 -0.79 5.79 -22.88
C GLU A 137 0.60 6.16 -23.43
N ASP A 138 1.39 6.93 -22.68
CA ASP A 138 2.79 7.26 -23.01
C ASP A 138 3.69 6.01 -23.03
N ALA A 139 3.37 5.01 -22.21
CA ALA A 139 4.03 3.70 -22.23
C ALA A 139 3.53 2.80 -23.36
N GLY A 140 2.63 3.25 -24.25
CA GLY A 140 2.07 2.49 -25.36
C GLY A 140 0.87 1.60 -24.99
N GLY A 141 0.33 1.75 -23.78
CA GLY A 141 -0.87 1.08 -23.32
C GLY A 141 -2.13 1.84 -23.74
N PHE A 142 -3.29 1.32 -23.32
CA PHE A 142 -4.57 1.99 -23.51
C PHE A 142 -5.52 1.69 -22.36
N VAL A 143 -6.47 2.59 -22.12
CA VAL A 143 -7.50 2.46 -21.09
C VAL A 143 -8.86 2.29 -21.76
N LEU A 144 -9.55 1.20 -21.42
CA LEU A 144 -10.84 0.83 -21.99
C LEU A 144 -11.92 0.80 -20.90
N TRP A 145 -13.13 1.28 -21.23
CA TRP A 145 -14.30 1.07 -20.40
C TRP A 145 -14.92 -0.32 -20.65
N ALA A 146 -14.93 -1.17 -19.62
CA ALA A 146 -15.57 -2.49 -19.63
C ALA A 146 -16.25 -2.75 -18.27
N GLY A 147 -17.36 -2.05 -18.04
CA GLY A 147 -18.06 -1.99 -16.74
C GLY A 147 -17.35 -1.13 -15.69
N THR A 148 -16.04 -0.99 -15.80
CA THR A 148 -15.18 -0.01 -15.14
C THR A 148 -13.98 0.28 -16.06
N TRP A 149 -13.20 1.32 -15.79
CA TRP A 149 -11.98 1.64 -16.53
C TRP A 149 -10.87 0.64 -16.25
N ARG A 150 -10.29 0.08 -17.33
CA ARG A 150 -9.28 -0.98 -17.24
C ARG A 150 -8.11 -0.76 -18.20
N ILE A 151 -6.91 -1.06 -17.74
CA ILE A 151 -5.71 -1.15 -18.60
C ILE A 151 -5.85 -2.35 -19.52
N GLY A 152 -5.78 -2.11 -20.83
CA GLY A 152 -5.91 -3.16 -21.84
C GLY A 152 -7.26 -3.90 -21.81
N GLY A 153 -8.28 -3.35 -21.14
CA GLY A 153 -9.54 -4.05 -20.86
C GLY A 153 -9.48 -5.10 -19.75
N VAL A 154 -8.34 -5.28 -19.07
CA VAL A 154 -8.10 -6.36 -18.10
C VAL A 154 -8.12 -5.84 -16.67
N LEU A 155 -7.18 -4.96 -16.30
CA LEU A 155 -6.92 -4.61 -14.89
C LEU A 155 -7.50 -3.25 -14.51
N ALA A 156 -8.24 -3.17 -13.39
CA ALA A 156 -8.96 -1.97 -12.94
C ALA A 156 -8.16 -1.05 -12.00
N VAL A 157 -6.87 -1.34 -11.81
CA VAL A 157 -5.91 -0.52 -11.06
C VAL A 157 -4.72 -0.19 -11.95
N SER A 158 -4.10 0.98 -11.72
CA SER A 158 -2.97 1.44 -12.53
C SER A 158 -1.61 1.24 -11.87
N ARG A 159 -1.57 0.97 -10.57
CA ARG A 159 -0.35 0.67 -9.80
C ARG A 159 -0.60 -0.55 -8.93
N ALA A 160 0.38 -1.45 -8.85
CA ALA A 160 0.32 -2.65 -8.03
C ALA A 160 1.70 -3.33 -7.96
N PHE A 161 1.86 -4.19 -6.96
CA PHE A 161 2.90 -5.22 -6.94
C PHE A 161 2.51 -6.37 -7.87
N GLY A 162 3.49 -7.05 -8.47
CA GLY A 162 3.25 -8.14 -9.41
C GLY A 162 2.81 -7.62 -10.78
N ASP A 163 1.77 -8.24 -11.35
CA ASP A 163 1.22 -7.92 -12.68
C ASP A 163 2.27 -7.98 -13.79
N ARG A 164 2.99 -9.10 -13.88
CA ARG A 164 4.12 -9.27 -14.80
C ARG A 164 3.75 -8.94 -16.23
N LEU A 165 2.60 -9.44 -16.70
CA LEU A 165 2.18 -9.25 -18.10
C LEU A 165 1.82 -7.81 -18.41
N LEU A 166 1.48 -7.01 -17.39
CA LEU A 166 1.10 -5.61 -17.51
C LEU A 166 2.15 -4.66 -16.93
N LYS A 167 3.33 -5.13 -16.52
CA LYS A 167 4.31 -4.32 -15.77
C LYS A 167 4.81 -3.08 -16.51
N GLN A 168 4.76 -3.10 -17.84
CA GLN A 168 5.00 -1.92 -18.67
C GLN A 168 4.04 -0.76 -18.35
N TYR A 169 2.81 -1.07 -17.91
CA TYR A 169 1.74 -0.11 -17.63
C TYR A 169 1.40 -0.03 -16.13
N VAL A 170 1.65 -1.11 -15.37
CA VAL A 170 1.33 -1.24 -13.95
C VAL A 170 2.61 -1.18 -13.13
N VAL A 171 2.83 -0.05 -12.46
CA VAL A 171 4.06 0.20 -11.70
C VAL A 171 3.86 -0.05 -10.21
N ALA A 172 4.91 -0.48 -9.51
CA ALA A 172 4.93 -0.58 -8.05
C ALA A 172 5.45 0.71 -7.38
N ASP A 173 5.53 1.82 -8.13
CA ASP A 173 5.97 3.12 -7.62
C ASP A 173 4.88 3.75 -6.74
N PRO A 174 5.11 3.92 -5.42
CA PRO A 174 4.07 4.40 -4.53
C PRO A 174 3.88 5.91 -4.59
N GLU A 175 2.62 6.36 -4.49
CA GLU A 175 2.35 7.75 -4.10
C GLU A 175 2.55 7.91 -2.60
N ILE A 176 3.46 8.80 -2.19
CA ILE A 176 3.84 9.02 -0.78
C ILE A 176 3.31 10.36 -0.28
N THR A 177 2.39 10.32 0.68
CA THR A 177 1.83 11.49 1.35
C THR A 177 2.39 11.60 2.77
N GLU A 178 2.74 12.81 3.19
CA GLU A 178 3.08 13.11 4.59
C GLU A 178 1.83 13.58 5.33
N ALA A 179 1.28 12.72 6.19
CA ALA A 179 0.06 12.97 6.92
C ALA A 179 0.37 13.80 8.18
N VAL A 180 0.51 15.11 8.03
CA VAL A 180 0.84 16.01 9.14
C VAL A 180 -0.38 16.25 10.04
N ALA A 181 -0.49 15.45 11.09
CA ALA A 181 -1.18 15.77 12.34
C ALA A 181 -0.68 14.80 13.41
N MET A 182 -0.11 15.34 14.50
CA MET A 182 0.39 14.60 15.66
C MET A 182 -0.53 13.42 16.01
N VAL A 183 0.01 12.21 15.88
CA VAL A 183 -0.59 10.99 16.43
C VAL A 183 -0.96 11.30 17.87
N LYS A 184 -2.25 11.51 18.13
CA LYS A 184 -2.73 11.68 19.49
C LYS A 184 -2.80 10.29 20.10
N HIS A 185 -2.38 10.17 21.35
CA HIS A 185 -2.62 8.96 22.11
C HIS A 185 -4.11 8.64 22.09
N ILE A 186 -4.46 7.47 21.57
CA ILE A 186 -5.82 6.95 21.62
C ILE A 186 -5.87 6.00 22.82
N GLU A 187 -6.74 6.30 23.78
CA GLU A 187 -6.86 5.50 25.01
C GLU A 187 -7.30 4.06 24.73
N ASN A 188 -8.15 3.85 23.71
CA ASN A 188 -8.63 2.53 23.31
C ASN A 188 -8.65 2.38 21.77
N PRO A 189 -7.54 1.91 21.16
CA PRO A 189 -7.42 1.71 19.72
C PRO A 189 -8.47 0.76 19.15
N GLU A 190 -8.83 -0.32 19.87
CA GLU A 190 -9.82 -1.29 19.41
C GLU A 190 -11.23 -0.70 19.32
N GLU A 191 -11.63 0.09 20.32
CA GLU A 191 -12.94 0.74 20.33
C GLU A 191 -13.04 1.81 19.25
N ALA A 192 -11.97 2.58 19.03
CA ALA A 192 -11.90 3.52 17.94
C ALA A 192 -11.98 2.81 16.58
N ALA A 193 -11.38 1.62 16.44
CA ALA A 193 -11.42 0.84 15.21
C ALA A 193 -12.84 0.33 14.94
N LYS A 194 -13.50 -0.20 15.99
CA LYS A 194 -14.91 -0.62 15.94
C LYS A 194 -15.84 0.54 15.54
N LYS A 195 -15.65 1.75 16.10
CA LYS A 195 -16.45 2.93 15.76
C LYS A 195 -16.27 3.36 14.30
N LEU A 196 -15.04 3.38 13.78
CA LEU A 196 -14.79 3.71 12.37
C LEU A 196 -15.41 2.69 11.41
N MET A 197 -15.29 1.39 11.75
CA MET A 197 -15.93 0.31 11.01
C MET A 197 -17.47 0.43 11.02
N GLN A 198 -18.06 0.77 12.17
CA GLN A 198 -19.50 0.94 12.31
C GLN A 198 -20.01 2.16 11.54
N GLU A 199 -19.29 3.28 11.55
CA GLU A 199 -19.62 4.49 10.78
C GLU A 199 -19.58 4.22 9.27
N ALA A 200 -18.57 3.51 8.79
CA ALA A 200 -18.47 3.15 7.38
C ALA A 200 -19.63 2.25 6.92
N SER A 201 -20.01 1.29 7.76
CA SER A 201 -21.19 0.43 7.52
C SER A 201 -22.49 1.24 7.53
N GLN A 202 -22.70 2.15 8.50
CA GLN A 202 -23.89 3.00 8.59
C GLN A 202 -24.04 3.94 7.39
N ARG A 203 -22.93 4.39 6.79
CA ARG A 203 -22.93 5.21 5.58
C ARG A 203 -23.15 4.41 4.29
N GLY A 204 -23.42 3.11 4.40
CA GLY A 204 -23.71 2.25 3.25
C GLY A 204 -22.49 1.89 2.41
N SER A 205 -21.29 1.86 3.01
CA SER A 205 -20.10 1.35 2.32
C SER A 205 -20.34 -0.11 1.90
N VAL A 206 -20.33 -0.36 0.60
CA VAL A 206 -20.31 -1.70 0.00
C VAL A 206 -18.88 -2.21 -0.23
N ASP A 207 -17.90 -1.36 0.06
CA ASP A 207 -16.47 -1.70 0.00
C ASP A 207 -16.01 -2.33 1.31
N ASN A 208 -15.03 -3.24 1.21
CA ASN A 208 -14.37 -3.85 2.35
C ASN A 208 -13.56 -2.80 3.11
N VAL A 209 -13.96 -2.49 4.34
CA VAL A 209 -13.24 -1.54 5.21
C VAL A 209 -12.37 -2.34 6.19
N GLN A 210 -11.10 -1.95 6.35
CA GLN A 210 -10.23 -2.44 7.40
C GLN A 210 -9.71 -1.23 8.18
N CYS A 211 -9.93 -1.23 9.48
CA CYS A 211 -9.48 -0.17 10.36
C CYS A 211 -8.33 -0.67 11.22
N VAL A 212 -7.21 0.05 11.18
CA VAL A 212 -6.05 -0.16 12.04
C VAL A 212 -5.75 1.17 12.72
N ILE A 213 -5.64 1.13 14.05
CA ILE A 213 -5.45 2.28 14.93
C ILE A 213 -4.22 2.05 15.79
#